data_AF-A0A168GXN9-F1
#
_entry.id   AF-A0A168GXN9-F1
#
_cell.length_a   1.000
_cell.length_b   1.000
_cell.length_c   1.000
_cell.angle_alpha   90.00
_cell.angle_beta   90.00
_cell.angle_gamma   90.00
#
_symmetry.space_group_name_H-M   'P 1'
#
loop_
_entity.id
_entity.type
_entity.pdbx_description
1 polymer ?
#
loop_
_entity_poly.entity_id
_entity_poly.type
_entity_poly.pdbx_seq_one_letter_code
_entity_poly.pdbx_strand_id
1 'polypeptide(L)'
;GEPYTIGRVMEFCTSHTRKGLHVRIARFIRMKDISNSKTTDSNLLMATMHSFVYPVSFVCGKCTVMHKHYVSNTDEYRKQPDHFYYSQLNDRYSQRVYDVVPCETVQNVHIDILEALKSRYQFIAVEEGKAAELTMVRTTCCVCQQWCSSALSVKCVACHKSFHMSCLNPPLAQKFPKGFVWQCAGCTGQ
;
A
#
# COMPACT_ATOMS: atom_id res chain seq x y z
N GLY A 1 7.24 22.67 23.17
CA GLY A 1 8.20 21.56 23.28
C GLY A 1 8.12 20.71 22.03
N GLU A 2 9.21 20.06 21.65
CA GLU A 2 9.21 19.11 20.52
C GLU A 2 8.30 17.91 20.81
N PRO A 3 7.51 17.42 19.84
CA PRO A 3 6.65 16.28 20.06
C PRO A 3 7.46 15.00 20.24
N TYR A 4 6.92 14.06 21.03
CA TYR A 4 7.53 12.74 21.20
C TYR A 4 7.63 11.98 19.87
N THR A 5 8.71 11.20 19.73
CA THR A 5 8.87 10.26 18.62
C THR A 5 7.96 9.07 18.81
N ILE A 6 7.29 8.63 17.75
CA ILE A 6 6.36 7.50 17.75
C ILE A 6 7.02 6.33 17.01
N GLY A 7 6.88 5.13 17.55
CA GLY A 7 7.43 3.93 16.93
C GLY A 7 6.78 2.65 17.42
N ARG A 8 6.78 1.63 16.57
CA ARG A 8 6.38 0.27 16.94
C ARG A 8 7.55 -0.42 17.61
N VAL A 9 7.36 -0.94 18.82
CA VAL A 9 8.33 -1.82 19.46
C VAL A 9 8.49 -3.09 18.62
N MET A 10 9.71 -3.34 18.17
CA MET A 10 10.08 -4.52 17.38
C MET A 10 10.62 -5.62 18.29
N GLU A 11 11.53 -5.26 19.20
CA GLU A 11 12.13 -6.16 20.17
C GLU A 11 12.72 -5.36 21.34
N PHE A 12 12.86 -6.04 22.49
CA PHE A 12 13.72 -5.60 23.57
C PHE A 12 15.08 -6.30 23.41
N CYS A 13 16.17 -5.53 23.49
CA CYS A 13 17.50 -6.05 23.22
C CYS A 13 18.49 -5.66 24.33
N THR A 14 19.47 -6.52 24.55
CA THR A 14 20.62 -6.29 25.43
C THR A 14 21.87 -6.32 24.57
N SER A 15 22.80 -5.39 24.77
CA SER A 15 24.07 -5.39 24.06
C SER A 15 25.23 -5.59 25.02
N HIS A 16 26.24 -6.35 24.61
CA HIS A 16 27.50 -6.42 25.35
C HIS A 16 28.22 -5.07 25.40
N THR A 17 28.01 -4.22 24.39
CA THR A 17 28.63 -2.89 24.29
C THR A 17 27.81 -1.79 24.95
N ARG A 18 26.51 -2.00 25.17
CA ARG A 18 25.62 -1.01 25.80
C ARG A 18 24.95 -1.60 27.02
N LYS A 19 25.37 -1.16 28.21
CA LYS A 19 24.79 -1.60 29.48
C LYS A 19 23.30 -1.24 29.54
N GLY A 20 22.49 -2.16 30.05
CA GLY A 20 21.06 -1.96 30.29
C GLY A 20 20.13 -2.45 29.17
N LEU A 21 18.83 -2.44 29.47
CA LEU A 21 17.79 -2.88 28.54
C LEU A 21 17.52 -1.79 27.50
N HIS A 22 17.54 -2.19 26.24
CA HIS A 22 17.25 -1.33 25.09
C HIS A 22 16.00 -1.82 24.37
N VAL A 23 15.43 -0.95 23.56
CA VAL A 23 14.28 -1.25 22.69
C VAL A 23 14.61 -0.85 21.27
N ARG A 24 14.40 -1.78 20.34
CA ARG A 24 14.42 -1.48 18.91
C ARG A 24 13.01 -1.10 18.49
N ILE A 25 12.86 0.08 17.87
CA ILE A 25 11.58 0.56 17.37
C ILE A 25 11.64 0.78 15.86
N ALA A 26 10.57 0.38 15.15
CA ALA A 26 10.31 0.84 13.78
C ALA A 26 9.62 2.20 13.86
N ARG A 27 10.27 3.24 13.32
CA ARG A 27 9.87 4.62 13.55
C ARG A 27 8.73 5.05 12.63
N PHE A 28 7.79 5.80 13.18
CA PHE A 28 6.87 6.62 12.42
C PHE A 28 7.35 8.08 12.43
N ILE A 29 7.16 8.76 11.31
CA ILE A 29 7.58 10.15 11.10
C ILE A 29 6.35 11.00 10.83
N ARG A 30 6.33 12.22 11.36
CA ARG A 30 5.24 13.16 11.10
C ARG A 30 5.50 13.80 9.73
N MET A 31 4.45 14.07 8.98
CA MET A 31 4.60 14.58 7.61
C MET A 31 5.37 15.92 7.53
N LYS A 32 5.22 16.74 8.58
CA LYS A 32 5.96 18.00 8.77
C LYS A 32 7.48 17.83 8.87
N ASP A 33 7.98 16.63 9.20
CA ASP A 33 9.41 16.38 9.44
C ASP A 33 10.18 16.05 8.15
N ILE A 34 9.49 15.81 7.02
CA ILE A 34 10.10 15.27 5.77
C ILE A 34 9.84 16.16 4.57
N SER A 35 8.75 16.94 4.59
CA SER A 35 8.27 17.67 3.43
C SER A 35 7.75 19.03 3.83
N ASN A 36 7.77 20.00 2.89
CA ASN A 36 6.99 21.24 2.96
C ASN A 36 5.47 20.96 2.84
N SER A 37 4.98 19.87 3.42
CA SER A 37 3.59 19.49 3.36
C SER A 37 2.76 20.52 4.10
N LYS A 38 1.68 20.94 3.45
CA LYS A 38 0.67 21.85 4.00
C LYS A 38 -0.27 21.14 4.99
N THR A 39 -0.08 19.84 5.24
CA THR A 39 -0.96 19.13 6.17
C THR A 39 -0.76 19.63 7.59
N THR A 40 -1.85 20.08 8.20
CA THR A 40 -1.89 20.50 9.60
C THR A 40 -2.24 19.35 10.54
N ASP A 41 -2.51 18.15 10.00
CA ASP A 41 -2.93 17.02 10.81
C ASP A 41 -1.76 16.42 11.58
N SER A 42 -1.74 16.69 12.89
CA SER A 42 -0.74 16.16 13.80
C SER A 42 -0.94 14.67 14.12
N ASN A 43 -2.10 14.08 13.82
CA ASN A 43 -2.37 12.67 14.06
C ASN A 43 -1.94 11.79 12.86
N LEU A 44 -1.71 12.40 11.69
CA LEU A 44 -1.22 11.72 10.50
C LEU A 44 0.29 11.46 10.58
N LEU A 45 0.65 10.19 10.45
CA LEU A 45 2.02 9.70 10.41
C LEU A 45 2.31 9.00 9.09
N MET A 46 3.61 8.79 8.85
CA MET A 46 4.12 7.95 7.77
C MET A 46 5.04 6.89 8.38
N ALA A 47 4.90 5.65 7.92
CA ALA A 47 5.78 4.56 8.33
C ALA A 47 7.17 4.73 7.70
N THR A 48 8.20 4.12 8.29
CA THR A 48 9.55 4.09 7.71
C THR A 48 10.10 2.67 7.67
N MET A 49 11.03 2.42 6.76
CA MET A 49 11.76 1.14 6.70
C MET A 49 12.87 1.01 7.75
N HIS A 50 13.15 2.07 8.50
CA HIS A 50 14.27 2.10 9.44
C HIS A 50 13.85 1.69 10.85
N SER A 51 14.78 1.02 11.53
CA SER A 51 14.67 0.80 12.96
C SER A 51 15.77 1.53 13.72
N PHE A 52 15.46 1.94 14.94
CA PHE A 52 16.37 2.65 15.83
C PHE A 52 16.37 1.97 17.20
N VAL A 53 17.49 2.04 17.90
CA VAL A 53 17.66 1.44 19.22
C VAL A 53 17.84 2.54 20.25
N TYR A 54 16.97 2.56 21.27
CA TYR A 54 16.99 3.50 22.38
C TYR A 54 17.06 2.75 23.72
N PRO A 55 17.56 3.36 24.80
CA PRO A 55 17.37 2.84 26.15
C PRO A 55 15.87 2.74 26.47
N VAL A 56 15.45 1.71 27.22
CA VAL A 56 14.03 1.57 27.59
C VAL A 56 13.50 2.76 28.39
N SER A 57 14.37 3.46 29.13
CA SER A 57 14.00 4.68 29.86
C SER A 57 13.49 5.83 28.98
N PHE A 58 13.69 5.76 27.66
CA PHE A 58 13.18 6.76 26.71
C PHE A 58 11.71 6.51 26.34
N VAL A 59 11.12 5.38 26.74
CA VAL A 59 9.71 5.08 26.48
C VAL A 59 8.86 5.85 27.49
N CYS A 60 8.17 6.90 27.02
CA CYS A 60 7.35 7.76 27.88
C CYS A 60 5.91 7.27 28.07
N GLY A 61 5.40 6.41 27.18
CA GLY A 61 4.01 5.97 27.22
C GLY A 61 3.63 5.08 26.05
N LYS A 62 2.38 4.59 26.07
CA LYS A 62 1.77 3.81 24.98
C LYS A 62 0.88 4.73 24.15
N CYS A 63 0.83 4.48 22.85
CA CYS A 63 -0.07 5.15 21.91
C CYS A 63 -0.61 4.13 20.89
N THR A 64 -1.65 4.51 20.17
CA THR A 64 -2.27 3.69 19.13
C THR A 64 -1.94 4.25 17.75
N VAL A 65 -1.37 3.42 16.88
CA VAL A 65 -1.12 3.77 15.47
C VAL A 65 -1.89 2.79 14.60
N MET A 66 -2.87 3.29 13.84
CA MET A 66 -3.75 2.44 13.01
C MET A 66 -3.60 2.75 11.52
N HIS A 67 -3.67 1.73 10.67
CA HIS A 67 -3.74 1.97 9.23
C HIS A 67 -5.06 2.65 8.88
N LYS A 68 -5.02 3.67 8.01
CA LYS A 68 -6.19 4.51 7.65
C LYS A 68 -7.41 3.70 7.19
N HIS A 69 -7.18 2.55 6.55
CA HIS A 69 -8.26 1.63 6.14
C HIS A 69 -9.17 1.19 7.29
N TYR A 70 -8.62 0.99 8.50
CA TYR A 70 -9.36 0.54 9.67
C TYR A 70 -9.94 1.70 10.49
N VAL A 71 -9.71 2.95 10.07
CA VAL A 71 -10.26 4.14 10.71
C VAL A 71 -11.56 4.52 10.00
N SER A 72 -12.71 4.23 10.62
CA SER A 72 -14.02 4.50 10.01
C SER A 72 -14.29 5.99 9.82
N ASN A 73 -14.03 6.81 10.84
CA ASN A 73 -14.18 8.27 10.80
C ASN A 73 -12.89 8.94 11.30
N THR A 74 -12.15 9.56 10.39
CA THR A 74 -10.86 10.19 10.71
C THR A 74 -11.04 11.42 11.61
N ASP A 75 -12.14 12.18 11.46
CA ASP A 75 -12.39 13.39 12.23
C ASP A 75 -12.71 13.13 13.70
N GLU A 76 -13.36 11.99 13.99
CA GLU A 76 -13.60 11.54 15.36
C GLU A 76 -12.37 10.85 15.95
N TYR A 77 -11.69 10.02 15.15
CA TYR A 77 -10.51 9.29 15.59
C TYR A 77 -9.38 10.22 16.06
N ARG A 78 -9.14 11.32 15.34
CA ARG A 78 -8.11 12.32 15.72
C ARG A 78 -8.39 13.07 17.02
N LYS A 79 -9.64 13.08 17.50
CA LYS A 79 -9.99 13.72 18.79
C LYS A 79 -9.55 12.87 19.99
N GLN A 80 -9.27 11.58 19.77
CA GLN A 80 -8.82 10.69 20.82
C GLN A 80 -7.35 10.98 21.15
N PRO A 81 -7.00 11.12 22.44
CA PRO A 81 -5.61 11.33 22.84
C PRO A 81 -4.76 10.13 22.45
N ASP A 82 -3.50 10.37 22.06
CA ASP A 82 -2.51 9.35 21.71
C ASP A 82 -2.94 8.38 20.59
N HIS A 83 -3.89 8.79 19.73
CA HIS A 83 -4.31 8.05 18.55
C HIS A 83 -3.76 8.69 17.28
N PHE A 84 -3.10 7.87 16.47
CA PHE A 84 -2.45 8.25 15.24
C PHE A 84 -2.83 7.29 14.13
N TYR A 85 -2.64 7.73 12.89
CA TYR A 85 -2.94 6.89 11.74
C TYR A 85 -1.95 7.12 10.60
N TYR A 86 -1.82 6.12 9.73
CA TYR A 86 -0.92 6.15 8.58
C TYR A 86 -1.54 5.44 7.38
N SER A 87 -1.05 5.77 6.19
CA SER A 87 -1.42 5.06 4.94
C SER A 87 -0.25 4.87 3.99
N GLN A 88 0.91 5.40 4.35
CA GLN A 88 2.07 5.48 3.48
C GLN A 88 3.34 5.08 4.23
N LEU A 89 4.30 4.58 3.46
CA LEU A 89 5.64 4.19 3.89
C LEU A 89 6.66 5.05 3.14
N ASN A 90 7.54 5.72 3.87
CA ASN A 90 8.67 6.44 3.28
C ASN A 90 9.90 5.53 3.24
N ASP A 91 10.51 5.41 2.06
CA ASP A 91 11.87 4.94 1.91
C ASP A 91 12.81 6.11 1.65
N ARG A 92 13.62 6.43 2.67
CA ARG A 92 14.61 7.49 2.58
C ARG A 92 15.75 7.17 1.62
N TYR A 93 16.07 5.89 1.35
CA TYR A 93 17.17 5.58 0.43
C TYR A 93 16.77 5.74 -1.02
N SER A 94 15.62 5.21 -1.42
CA SER A 94 15.10 5.42 -2.78
C SER A 94 14.44 6.79 -2.99
N GLN A 95 14.24 7.57 -1.91
CA GLN A 95 13.50 8.84 -1.93
C GLN A 95 12.07 8.65 -2.51
N ARG A 96 11.44 7.53 -2.17
CA ARG A 96 10.10 7.15 -2.65
C ARG A 96 9.13 6.98 -1.50
N VAL A 97 7.88 7.35 -1.77
CA VAL A 97 6.74 7.06 -0.91
C VAL A 97 5.95 5.92 -1.55
N TYR A 98 5.62 4.92 -0.75
CA TYR A 98 4.79 3.79 -1.14
C TYR A 98 3.45 3.89 -0.42
N ASP A 99 2.39 3.50 -1.11
CA ASP A 99 1.11 3.26 -0.47
C ASP A 99 1.19 1.95 0.33
N VAL A 100 0.64 1.94 1.53
CA VAL A 100 0.50 0.74 2.34
C VAL A 100 -0.90 0.19 2.11
N VAL A 101 -1.01 -1.03 1.60
CA VAL A 101 -2.30 -1.64 1.24
C VAL A 101 -2.55 -2.85 2.14
N PRO A 102 -3.68 -2.92 2.86
CA PRO A 102 -4.07 -4.12 3.59
C PRO A 102 -4.28 -5.29 2.63
N CYS A 103 -3.67 -6.43 2.91
CA CYS A 103 -3.71 -7.58 2.00
C CYS A 103 -5.13 -8.12 1.78
N GLU A 104 -6.02 -7.97 2.75
CA GLU A 104 -7.43 -8.34 2.64
C GLU A 104 -8.16 -7.60 1.50
N THR A 105 -7.75 -6.35 1.22
CA THR A 105 -8.34 -5.51 0.17
C THR A 105 -7.82 -5.84 -1.23
N VAL A 106 -6.72 -6.61 -1.34
CA VAL A 106 -6.15 -7.03 -2.63
C VAL A 106 -7.07 -8.06 -3.27
N GLN A 107 -7.33 -7.89 -4.57
CA GLN A 107 -8.26 -8.74 -5.34
C GLN A 107 -7.75 -9.02 -6.76
N ASN A 108 -7.10 -8.06 -7.41
CA ASN A 108 -6.78 -8.12 -8.84
C ASN A 108 -5.35 -8.63 -9.11
N VAL A 109 -5.04 -9.81 -8.60
CA VAL A 109 -3.76 -10.52 -8.83
C VAL A 109 -4.03 -11.99 -9.18
N HIS A 110 -2.98 -12.72 -9.57
CA HIS A 110 -3.07 -14.18 -9.74
C HIS A 110 -3.47 -14.85 -8.41
N ILE A 111 -4.22 -15.97 -8.48
CA ILE A 111 -4.81 -16.60 -7.29
C ILE A 111 -3.74 -17.05 -6.28
N ASP A 112 -2.66 -17.68 -6.77
CA ASP A 112 -1.56 -18.12 -5.90
C ASP A 112 -0.88 -16.94 -5.18
N ILE A 113 -0.79 -15.79 -5.86
CA ILE A 113 -0.24 -14.56 -5.26
C ILE A 113 -1.23 -14.03 -4.21
N LEU A 114 -2.52 -14.02 -4.52
CA LEU A 114 -3.57 -13.58 -3.59
C LEU A 114 -3.54 -14.38 -2.28
N GLU A 115 -3.47 -15.70 -2.39
CA GLU A 115 -3.39 -16.61 -1.25
C GLU A 115 -2.10 -16.41 -0.44
N ALA A 116 -0.95 -16.31 -1.12
CA ALA A 116 0.33 -16.06 -0.47
C ALA A 116 0.34 -14.71 0.28
N LEU A 117 -0.24 -13.65 -0.32
CA LEU A 117 -0.33 -12.34 0.29
C LEU A 117 -1.21 -12.36 1.53
N LYS A 118 -2.43 -12.87 1.41
CA LYS A 118 -3.42 -12.89 2.51
C LYS A 118 -3.01 -13.80 3.67
N SER A 119 -2.26 -14.87 3.41
CA SER A 119 -1.81 -15.81 4.45
C SER A 119 -0.58 -15.34 5.21
N ARG A 120 0.34 -14.60 4.56
CA ARG A 120 1.67 -14.29 5.13
C ARG A 120 1.81 -12.86 5.61
N TYR A 121 1.04 -11.94 5.06
CA TYR A 121 1.26 -10.52 5.27
C TYR A 121 -0.05 -9.81 5.63
N GLN A 122 0.03 -8.88 6.57
CA GLN A 122 -1.09 -7.99 6.89
C GLN A 122 -1.20 -6.85 5.88
N PHE A 123 -0.05 -6.36 5.39
CA PHE A 123 0.05 -5.24 4.45
C PHE A 123 1.12 -5.49 3.40
N ILE A 124 0.98 -4.86 2.24
CA ILE A 124 2.02 -4.71 1.21
C ILE A 124 2.34 -3.24 1.01
N ALA A 125 3.60 -2.94 0.66
CA ALA A 125 4.00 -1.63 0.17
C ALA A 125 3.94 -1.64 -1.36
N VAL A 126 3.25 -0.67 -1.95
CA VAL A 126 3.02 -0.59 -3.39
C VAL A 126 3.42 0.77 -3.93
N GLU A 127 3.92 0.82 -5.16
CA GLU A 127 4.28 2.09 -5.80
C GLU A 127 3.06 3.00 -5.94
N GLU A 128 3.31 4.31 -5.91
CA GLU A 128 2.27 5.33 -6.03
C GLU A 128 1.40 5.09 -7.27
N GLY A 129 0.08 5.12 -7.07
CA GLY A 129 -0.90 4.92 -8.14
C GLY A 129 -1.17 3.45 -8.51
N LYS A 130 -0.45 2.48 -7.92
CA LYS A 130 -0.71 1.05 -8.15
C LYS A 130 -1.70 0.43 -7.18
N ALA A 131 -1.96 1.05 -6.03
CA ALA A 131 -2.89 0.54 -5.03
C ALA A 131 -4.28 0.25 -5.61
N ALA A 132 -4.84 1.19 -6.37
CA ALA A 132 -6.16 1.04 -6.98
C ALA A 132 -6.22 -0.12 -7.99
N GLU A 133 -5.13 -0.38 -8.73
CA GLU A 133 -5.03 -1.49 -9.69
C GLU A 133 -5.11 -2.85 -9.00
N LEU A 134 -4.55 -2.96 -7.78
CA LEU A 134 -4.50 -4.20 -7.02
C LEU A 134 -5.79 -4.49 -6.23
N THR A 135 -6.50 -3.44 -5.81
CA THR A 135 -7.71 -3.56 -4.97
C THR A 135 -9.02 -3.53 -5.74
N MET A 136 -9.00 -3.20 -7.04
CA MET A 136 -10.18 -3.29 -7.90
C MET A 136 -10.66 -4.73 -8.10
N VAL A 137 -11.87 -4.87 -8.62
CA VAL A 137 -12.45 -6.18 -8.97
C VAL A 137 -11.51 -6.95 -9.89
N ARG A 138 -11.33 -8.24 -9.59
CA ARG A 138 -10.46 -9.15 -10.35
C ARG A 138 -10.83 -9.16 -11.83
N THR A 139 -9.85 -8.88 -12.68
CA THR A 139 -10.05 -8.87 -14.12
C THR A 139 -9.78 -10.25 -14.73
N THR A 140 -10.75 -10.78 -15.46
CA THR A 140 -10.68 -12.12 -16.09
C THR A 140 -10.82 -12.00 -17.61
N CYS A 141 -10.01 -12.76 -18.33
CA CYS A 141 -10.06 -12.81 -19.79
C CYS A 141 -11.31 -13.54 -20.27
N CYS A 142 -12.06 -12.92 -21.19
CA CYS A 142 -13.30 -13.48 -21.71
C CYS A 142 -13.10 -14.71 -22.62
N VAL A 143 -11.87 -15.00 -23.06
CA VAL A 143 -11.53 -16.15 -23.92
C VAL A 143 -11.11 -17.34 -23.08
N CYS A 144 -10.02 -17.21 -22.30
CA CYS A 144 -9.47 -18.33 -21.53
C CYS A 144 -9.99 -18.43 -20.09
N GLN A 145 -10.81 -17.48 -19.64
CA GLN A 145 -11.35 -17.41 -18.28
C GLN A 145 -10.28 -17.34 -17.17
N GLN A 146 -9.04 -17.02 -17.53
CA GLN A 146 -7.94 -16.81 -16.57
C GLN A 146 -7.80 -15.33 -16.21
N TRP A 147 -7.22 -15.06 -15.03
CA TRP A 147 -6.87 -13.70 -14.61
C TRP A 147 -5.96 -13.05 -15.64
N CYS A 148 -6.21 -11.78 -15.93
CA CYS A 148 -5.37 -11.00 -16.83
C CYS A 148 -4.99 -9.67 -16.19
N SER A 149 -3.69 -9.39 -16.11
CA SER A 149 -3.19 -8.10 -15.64
C SER A 149 -3.62 -6.99 -16.58
N SER A 150 -3.74 -5.76 -16.08
CA SER A 150 -4.05 -4.62 -16.94
C SER A 150 -3.00 -4.50 -18.05
N ALA A 151 -1.71 -4.72 -17.75
CA ALA A 151 -0.61 -4.60 -18.70
C ALA A 151 -0.73 -5.54 -19.91
N LEU A 152 -1.25 -6.75 -19.73
CA LEU A 152 -1.34 -7.79 -20.76
C LEU A 152 -2.75 -7.97 -21.33
N SER A 153 -3.66 -7.06 -21.00
CA SER A 153 -5.05 -7.11 -21.44
C SER A 153 -5.55 -5.82 -22.07
N VAL A 154 -6.56 -5.97 -22.92
CA VAL A 154 -7.33 -4.88 -23.51
C VAL A 154 -8.80 -5.01 -23.10
N LYS A 155 -9.45 -3.88 -22.85
CA LYS A 155 -10.87 -3.81 -22.47
C LYS A 155 -11.68 -3.33 -23.68
N CYS A 156 -12.75 -4.05 -24.02
CA CYS A 156 -13.66 -3.63 -25.08
C CYS A 156 -14.43 -2.37 -24.65
N VAL A 157 -14.45 -1.35 -25.50
CA VAL A 157 -15.18 -0.10 -25.22
C VAL A 157 -16.69 -0.30 -25.17
N ALA A 158 -17.23 -1.23 -25.96
CA ALA A 158 -18.67 -1.47 -26.06
C ALA A 158 -19.21 -2.35 -24.91
N CYS A 159 -18.63 -3.53 -24.69
CA CYS A 159 -19.14 -4.48 -23.69
C CYS A 159 -18.36 -4.48 -22.36
N HIS A 160 -17.30 -3.68 -22.25
CA HIS A 160 -16.46 -3.56 -21.06
C HIS A 160 -15.79 -4.85 -20.56
N LYS A 161 -15.82 -5.93 -21.35
CA LYS A 161 -15.12 -7.18 -21.07
C LYS A 161 -13.62 -7.05 -21.36
N SER A 162 -12.82 -7.81 -20.62
CA SER A 162 -11.35 -7.82 -20.75
C SER A 162 -10.86 -9.05 -21.50
N PHE A 163 -9.79 -8.88 -22.26
CA PHE A 163 -9.21 -9.90 -23.12
C PHE A 163 -7.70 -9.86 -22.98
N HIS A 164 -7.06 -11.00 -22.76
CA HIS A 164 -5.61 -11.12 -22.94
C HIS A 164 -5.27 -10.75 -24.38
N MET A 165 -4.25 -9.92 -24.57
CA MET A 165 -3.77 -9.54 -25.89
C MET A 165 -3.32 -10.77 -26.71
N SER A 166 -2.77 -11.79 -26.04
CA SER A 166 -2.37 -13.06 -26.64
C SER A 166 -3.52 -14.01 -26.97
N CYS A 167 -4.70 -13.84 -26.34
CA CYS A 167 -5.87 -14.69 -26.60
C CYS A 167 -6.74 -14.18 -27.77
N LEU A 168 -6.40 -13.03 -28.35
CA LEU A 168 -7.08 -12.49 -29.53
C LEU A 168 -6.57 -13.18 -30.81
N ASN A 169 -7.40 -13.18 -31.85
CA ASN A 169 -7.03 -13.70 -33.16
C ASN A 169 -7.29 -12.63 -34.24
N PRO A 170 -6.25 -12.00 -34.82
CA PRO A 170 -4.82 -12.19 -34.50
C PRO A 170 -4.44 -11.65 -33.10
N PRO A 171 -3.39 -12.19 -32.46
CA PRO A 171 -2.88 -11.66 -31.20
C PRO A 171 -2.39 -10.21 -31.32
N LEU A 172 -2.63 -9.39 -30.29
CA LEU A 172 -2.09 -8.03 -30.23
C LEU A 172 -0.67 -8.05 -29.64
N ALA A 173 0.29 -7.52 -30.38
CA ALA A 173 1.68 -7.40 -29.91
C ALA A 173 1.87 -6.28 -28.88
N GLN A 174 1.09 -5.19 -28.99
CA GLN A 174 1.19 -4.03 -28.13
C GLN A 174 -0.18 -3.38 -27.92
N LYS A 175 -0.31 -2.64 -26.81
CA LYS A 175 -1.50 -1.83 -26.57
C LYS A 175 -1.57 -0.67 -27.56
N PHE A 176 -2.79 -0.26 -27.87
CA PHE A 176 -3.01 0.94 -28.65
C PHE A 176 -2.53 2.19 -27.88
N PRO A 177 -2.00 3.21 -28.58
CA PRO A 177 -1.62 4.47 -27.94
C PRO A 177 -2.80 5.12 -27.21
N LYS A 178 -2.49 6.03 -26.28
CA LYS A 178 -3.53 6.82 -25.59
C LYS A 178 -4.41 7.52 -26.64
N GLY A 179 -5.73 7.49 -26.43
CA GLY A 179 -6.72 8.09 -27.32
C GLY A 179 -7.33 7.12 -28.33
N PHE A 180 -6.79 5.92 -28.48
CA PHE A 180 -7.38 4.87 -29.30
C PHE A 180 -8.23 3.93 -28.46
N VAL A 181 -9.39 3.55 -28.99
CA VAL A 181 -10.29 2.58 -28.38
C VAL A 181 -10.26 1.27 -29.14
N TRP A 182 -10.48 0.17 -28.43
CA TRP A 182 -10.58 -1.16 -29.02
C TRP A 182 -11.95 -1.75 -28.77
N GLN A 183 -12.50 -2.39 -29.80
CA GLN A 183 -13.77 -3.10 -29.77
C GLN A 183 -13.52 -4.57 -30.11
N CYS A 184 -14.13 -5.49 -29.37
CA CYS A 184 -13.96 -6.92 -29.63
C CYS A 184 -14.73 -7.35 -30.88
N ALA A 185 -14.29 -8.43 -31.52
CA ALA A 185 -14.92 -8.95 -32.74
C ALA A 185 -16.44 -9.17 -32.62
N GLY A 186 -16.89 -9.65 -31.45
CA GLY A 186 -18.32 -9.86 -31.17
C GLY A 186 -19.14 -8.56 -31.07
N CYS A 187 -18.51 -7.41 -30.81
CA CYS A 187 -19.17 -6.12 -30.84
C CYS A 187 -18.97 -5.39 -32.17
N THR A 188 -17.88 -5.62 -32.91
CA THR A 188 -17.64 -4.98 -34.22
C THR A 188 -18.56 -5.52 -35.31
N GLY A 189 -19.00 -6.78 -35.18
CA GLY A 189 -19.97 -7.40 -36.09
C GLY A 189 -21.45 -7.17 -35.72
N GLN A 190 -21.75 -6.26 -34.80
CA GLN A 190 -23.11 -5.86 -34.43
C GLN A 190 -23.51 -4.55 -35.10
#